data_AF-A0ABD3DNH5-F1
#
_entry.id   AF-A0ABD3DNH5-F1
#
_cell.length_a   1.000
_cell.length_b   1.000
_cell.length_c   1.000
_cell.angle_alpha   90.00
_cell.angle_beta   90.00
_cell.angle_gamma   90.00
#
_symmetry.space_group_name_H-M   'P 1'
#
loop_
_entity.id
_entity.type
_entity.pdbx_description
1 polymer ?
#
loop_
_entity_poly.entity_id
_entity_poly.type
_entity_poly.pdbx_seq_one_letter_code
_entity_poly.pdbx_strand_id
1 'polypeptide(L)' 'MDLLVMTLFLGLVLAMFMLIPRLRKSDHVKPVKSNISNKASDAYTKAEVSLHNKRTDCWIIIKEKVG' A
#
# COMPACT_ATOMS: atom_id res chain seq x y z
N MET A 1 29.86 -33.05 10.31
CA MET A 1 29.53 -31.69 10.79
C MET A 1 29.21 -30.78 9.60
N ASP A 2 29.96 -30.88 8.51
CA ASP A 2 29.87 -29.98 7.36
C ASP A 2 28.56 -30.07 6.58
N LEU A 3 28.03 -31.27 6.34
CA LEU A 3 26.75 -31.45 5.64
C LEU A 3 25.58 -30.81 6.41
N LEU A 4 25.57 -30.96 7.75
CA LEU A 4 24.55 -30.38 8.62
C LEU A 4 24.59 -28.85 8.58
N VAL A 5 25.80 -28.27 8.61
CA VAL A 5 26.02 -26.82 8.50
C VAL A 5 25.55 -26.29 7.16
N MET A 6 25.87 -26.99 6.06
CA MET A 6 25.44 -26.59 4.71
C MET A 6 23.92 -26.66 4.54
N THR A 7 23.28 -27.71 5.06
CA THR A 7 21.81 -27.82 5.04
C THR A 7 21.12 -26.74 5.88
N LEU A 8 21.69 -26.40 7.04
CA LEU A 8 21.15 -25.34 7.90
C LEU A 8 21.29 -23.97 7.24
N PHE A 9 22.45 -23.69 6.63
CA PHE A 9 22.71 -22.44 5.93
C PHE A 9 21.79 -22.28 4.71
N LEU A 10 21.64 -23.33 3.89
CA LEU A 10 20.75 -23.31 2.73
C LEU A 10 19.28 -23.09 3.14
N GLY A 11 18.82 -23.76 4.20
CA GLY A 11 17.49 -23.57 4.76
C GLY A 11 17.25 -22.13 5.23
N LEU A 12 18.23 -21.52 5.91
CA LEU A 12 18.16 -20.13 6.37
C LEU A 12 18.08 -19.14 5.20
N VAL A 13 18.88 -19.35 4.14
CA VAL A 13 18.87 -18.51 2.93
C VAL A 13 17.52 -18.59 2.22
N LEU A 14 16.96 -19.78 2.07
CA LEU A 14 15.64 -19.97 1.45
C LEU A 14 14.51 -19.36 2.28
N ALA A 15 14.56 -19.49 3.61
CA ALA A 15 13.59 -18.88 4.51
C ALA A 15 13.65 -17.34 4.41
N MET A 16 14.84 -16.74 4.45
CA MET A 16 15.02 -15.30 4.22
C MET A 16 14.46 -14.87 2.85
N PHE A 17 14.79 -15.61 1.78
CA PHE A 17 14.30 -15.30 0.43
C PHE A 17 12.78 -15.36 0.31
N MET A 18 12.10 -16.20 1.09
CA MET A 18 10.64 -16.29 1.14
C MET A 18 10.01 -15.23 2.07
N LEU A 19 10.70 -14.83 3.13
CA LEU A 19 10.25 -13.77 4.05
C LEU A 19 10.44 -12.37 3.46
N ILE A 20 11.47 -12.13 2.65
CA ILE A 20 11.70 -10.83 1.97
C ILE A 20 10.50 -10.37 1.13
N PRO A 21 9.92 -11.17 0.21
CA PRO A 21 8.75 -10.76 -0.57
C PRO A 21 7.46 -10.70 0.26
N ARG A 22 7.37 -11.47 1.37
CA ARG A 22 6.24 -11.39 2.31
C ARG A 22 6.27 -10.10 3.13
N LEU A 23 7.45 -9.66 3.56
CA LEU A 23 7.67 -8.37 4.21
C LEU A 23 7.43 -7.20 3.23
N ARG A 24 7.62 -7.46 1.93
CA ARG A 24 7.33 -6.53 0.84
C ARG A 24 5.83 -6.43 0.51
N LYS A 25 4.97 -7.20 1.19
CA LYS A 25 3.53 -6.94 1.29
C LYS A 25 3.23 -6.09 2.53
N SER A 26 3.97 -5.02 2.70
CA SER A 26 3.43 -3.80 3.27
C SER A 26 2.70 -3.10 2.12
N ASP A 27 1.45 -2.70 2.34
CA ASP A 27 0.62 -1.96 1.41
C ASP A 27 1.45 -1.06 0.48
N HIS A 28 1.59 -1.50 -0.78
CA HIS A 28 1.82 -0.55 -1.84
C HIS A 28 0.46 0.08 -2.16
N VAL A 29 -0.06 0.89 -1.23
CA VAL A 29 -0.60 2.16 -1.67
C VAL A 29 0.57 2.80 -2.40
N LYS A 30 0.53 2.73 -3.73
CA LYS A 30 1.42 3.51 -4.59
C LYS A 30 1.47 4.90 -3.96
N PRO A 31 2.65 5.48 -3.64
CA PRO A 31 2.70 6.93 -3.59
C PRO A 31 2.36 7.35 -5.02
N VAL A 32 1.08 7.63 -5.26
CA VAL A 32 0.68 8.52 -6.33
C VAL A 32 1.55 9.73 -6.06
N LYS A 33 2.55 9.94 -6.93
CA LYS A 33 3.28 11.18 -7.01
C LYS A 33 2.30 12.22 -7.56
N SER A 34 1.26 12.52 -6.80
CA SER A 34 0.52 13.75 -6.92
C SER A 34 1.50 14.79 -6.39
N ASN A 35 1.81 15.77 -7.22
CA ASN A 35 2.39 17.02 -6.75
C ASN A 35 1.36 17.63 -5.78
N ILE A 36 1.32 17.17 -4.54
CA ILE A 36 0.59 17.84 -3.48
C ILE A 36 1.51 19.00 -3.07
N SER A 37 1.45 20.01 -3.93
CA SER A 37 1.68 21.38 -3.54
C SER A 37 0.99 21.60 -2.20
N ASN A 38 1.75 22.07 -1.22
CA ASN A 38 1.29 22.48 0.09
C ASN A 38 0.05 23.39 0.00
N LYS A 39 -1.12 22.78 -0.01
CA LYS A 39 -2.41 23.39 0.29
C LYS A 39 -3.00 22.46 1.32
N ALA A 40 -3.47 23.05 2.42
CA ALA A 40 -4.09 22.33 3.53
C ALA A 40 -4.95 21.19 3.01
N SER A 41 -5.00 20.05 3.71
CA SER A 41 -5.94 18.97 3.41
C SER A 41 -7.30 19.55 2.99
N ASP A 42 -7.55 19.65 1.69
CA ASP A 42 -8.72 20.32 1.14
C ASP A 42 -9.89 19.40 1.48
N ALA A 43 -10.54 19.69 2.61
CA ALA A 43 -11.66 18.92 3.08
C ALA A 43 -12.82 19.18 2.11
N TYR A 44 -13.09 18.20 1.25
CA TYR A 44 -14.21 18.25 0.33
C TYR A 44 -15.54 18.24 1.11
N THR A 45 -16.45 19.12 0.72
CA THR A 45 -17.78 19.15 1.34
C THR A 45 -18.62 17.98 0.83
N LYS A 46 -19.64 17.57 1.61
CA LYS A 46 -20.58 16.52 1.17
C LYS A 46 -21.29 16.86 -0.15
N ALA A 47 -21.52 18.15 -0.41
CA ALA A 47 -22.14 18.65 -1.64
C ALA A 47 -21.20 18.54 -2.85
N GLU A 48 -19.90 18.64 -2.63
CA GLU A 48 -18.90 18.48 -3.68
C GLU A 48 -18.72 17.00 -4.03
N VAL A 49 -18.61 16.14 -3.02
CA VAL A 49 -18.49 14.69 -3.23
C VAL A 49 -19.73 14.11 -3.96
N SER A 50 -20.93 14.67 -3.75
CA SER A 50 -22.15 14.19 -4.42
C SER A 50 -22.21 14.46 -5.92
N LEU A 51 -21.39 15.40 -6.42
CA LEU A 51 -21.30 15.70 -7.85
C LEU A 51 -20.58 14.58 -8.63
N HIS A 52 -19.74 13.80 -7.93
CA HIS A 52 -18.95 12.70 -8.49
C HIS A 52 -19.69 11.37 -8.37
N ASN A 53 -20.78 11.23 -9.13
CA ASN A 53 -21.66 10.06 -9.10
C ASN A 53 -21.69 9.25 -10.41
N LYS A 54 -20.71 9.47 -11.30
CA LYS A 54 -20.66 8.81 -12.61
C LYS A 54 -19.78 7.57 -12.53
N ARG A 55 -20.09 6.53 -13.33
CA ARG A 55 -19.29 5.29 -13.35
C ARG A 55 -17.79 5.52 -13.63
N THR A 56 -17.48 6.55 -14.41
CA THR A 56 -16.10 6.94 -14.75
C THR A 56 -15.46 7.88 -13.73
N ASP A 57 -16.23 8.39 -12.76
CA ASP A 57 -15.84 9.40 -11.78
C ASP A 57 -16.78 9.32 -10.55
N CYS A 58 -16.63 8.24 -9.78
CA CYS A 58 -17.46 7.95 -8.60
C CYS A 58 -16.62 8.06 -7.35
N TRP A 59 -16.99 8.94 -6.43
CA TRP A 59 -16.28 9.14 -5.17
C TRP A 59 -17.06 8.53 -4.01
N ILE A 60 -16.37 7.88 -3.08
CA ILE A 60 -16.98 7.20 -1.93
C ILE A 60 -16.37 7.71 -0.62
N ILE A 61 -17.22 7.96 0.37
CA ILE A 61 -16.80 8.41 1.70
C ILE A 61 -16.55 7.17 2.57
N ILE A 62 -15.31 6.91 2.99
CA ILE A 62 -14.96 5.74 3.83
C ILE A 62 -14.58 6.22 5.23
N LYS A 63 -15.46 6.04 6.22
CA LYS A 63 -15.13 6.34 7.64
C LYS A 63 -14.54 7.75 7.84
N GLU A 64 -15.23 8.75 7.28
CA GLU A 64 -14.82 10.17 7.19
C GLU A 64 -13.45 10.44 6.53
N LYS A 65 -12.89 9.47 5.82
CA LYS A 65 -11.79 9.68 4.87
C LYS A 65 -12.21 9.17 3.49
N VAL A 66 -12.22 10.07 2.53
CA VAL A 66 -12.33 9.71 1.11
C VAL A 66 -11.07 8.91 0.75
N GLY A 67 -11.25 7.72 0.17
CA GLY A 67 -10.17 6.81 -0.24
C GLY A 67 -10.13 6.63 -1.75
#